data_AF-A0A8H7XTP4-F1
#
_entry.id   AF-A0A8H7XTP4-F1
#
_cell.length_a   1.000
_cell.length_b   1.000
_cell.length_c   1.000
_cell.angle_alpha   90.00
_cell.angle_beta   90.00
_cell.angle_gamma   90.00
#
_symmetry.space_group_name_H-M   'P 1'
#
loop_
_entity.id
_entity.type
_entity.pdbx_description
1 polymer ?
#
loop_
_entity_poly.entity_id
_entity_poly.type
_entity_poly.pdbx_seq_one_letter_code
_entity_poly.pdbx_strand_id
1 'polypeptide(L)'
;MKTFTEMPPFVISFIQKQHMFWVATAPLSADGHVNLSPKGLSGTFHIKDENTVWYEDMTGSGVETIAHLRENGRMTIMFCAFEGPPQIVRLHGRGKVYEYDSSEYNKLIPLNERQPGSRSVIMLHIHRVGTSCGFSVPFYTFKGDRMRLHQYCAKSERADLAAADASQPSLNGLATSFPDEIADNGVRRYWAVLNKTSIDGLPGIQDAHKSKTLFDRDIANKEWKQESLSRAAHQQHSQHQTLGVTTWVDPKLFVALRYVNNMGKTFDEIPAFVVPWIQKQRMFWVATAPLSKTGHVNVSPKGFAGTFHIVDQKTVWYEDMTGSGIETVSHLRENGRMTIMFCAFEGPPQIVRLFGHGKVFEFDTPEYNELVPLDKRQPGSRSVIVLDIHRVGTSCGYSIPFYSFKAERMRLHQFFANKEMADIEAEVNATKIGEDQDDSKGEQPRYPVTENGVKNYWLVRNKESIDGLPGIQTAYKSGTTFDRRISSKEWKQQNTFMDALRAKLMPYITNWIDPKLLSGVALGVAVSVLWNSLTKGSGRIMV
;
A
#
# COMPACT_ATOMS: atom_id res chain seq x y z
N MET A 1 0.20 -1.56 -17.05
CA MET A 1 1.10 -0.72 -16.24
C MET A 1 1.95 0.12 -17.19
N LYS A 2 2.29 1.38 -16.89
CA LYS A 2 3.32 2.11 -17.65
C LYS A 2 4.63 2.05 -16.87
N THR A 3 5.75 1.92 -17.56
CA THR A 3 7.06 1.75 -16.94
C THR A 3 8.09 2.71 -17.52
N PHE A 4 9.02 3.14 -16.68
CA PHE A 4 10.10 4.06 -17.01
C PHE A 4 11.41 3.53 -16.40
N THR A 5 12.55 3.92 -16.96
CA THR A 5 13.89 3.58 -16.42
C THR A 5 14.30 4.51 -15.27
N GLU A 6 13.76 5.72 -15.25
CA GLU A 6 13.99 6.77 -14.25
C GLU A 6 12.67 7.44 -13.85
N MET A 7 12.67 8.26 -12.79
CA MET A 7 11.47 8.97 -12.34
C MET A 7 11.19 10.20 -13.21
N PRO A 8 10.13 10.20 -14.05
CA PRO A 8 9.75 11.40 -14.77
C PRO A 8 9.25 12.50 -13.81
N PRO A 9 9.27 13.80 -14.21
CA PRO A 9 8.90 14.92 -13.33
C PRO A 9 7.52 14.81 -12.66
N PHE A 10 6.54 14.20 -13.34
CA PHE A 10 5.21 14.00 -12.78
C PHE A 10 5.19 12.94 -11.67
N VAL A 11 6.09 11.95 -11.70
CA VAL A 11 6.25 10.95 -10.63
C VAL A 11 6.90 11.59 -9.41
N ILE A 12 7.95 12.41 -9.61
CA ILE A 12 8.59 13.19 -8.53
C ILE A 12 7.55 14.08 -7.84
N SER A 13 6.81 14.86 -8.63
CA SER A 13 5.71 15.72 -8.13
C SER A 13 4.63 14.95 -7.39
N PHE A 14 4.35 13.70 -7.79
CA PHE A 14 3.39 12.84 -7.10
C PHE A 14 3.94 12.37 -5.76
N ILE A 15 5.18 11.88 -5.72
CA ILE A 15 5.84 11.35 -4.52
C ILE A 15 5.96 12.43 -3.44
N GLN A 16 6.36 13.65 -3.81
CA GLN A 16 6.51 14.77 -2.86
C GLN A 16 5.22 15.17 -2.13
N LYS A 17 4.05 14.77 -2.63
CA LYS A 17 2.75 15.02 -1.99
C LYS A 17 2.31 13.91 -1.05
N GLN A 18 3.05 12.80 -0.98
CA GLN A 18 2.66 11.65 -0.15
C GLN A 18 3.22 11.79 1.25
N HIS A 19 2.41 11.47 2.26
CA HIS A 19 2.85 11.43 3.66
C HIS A 19 3.36 10.06 4.10
N MET A 20 3.20 9.03 3.26
CA MET A 20 3.59 7.67 3.59
C MET A 20 3.94 6.87 2.33
N PHE A 21 4.80 5.87 2.52
CA PHE A 21 5.19 4.88 1.54
C PHE A 21 5.31 3.50 2.16
N TRP A 22 5.38 2.47 1.32
CA TRP A 22 5.60 1.08 1.73
C TRP A 22 6.88 0.56 1.13
N VAL A 23 7.64 -0.17 1.94
CA VAL A 23 8.86 -0.84 1.54
C VAL A 23 8.62 -2.33 1.55
N ALA A 24 8.93 -2.99 0.44
CA ALA A 24 8.96 -4.44 0.37
C ALA A 24 10.35 -4.94 -0.04
N THR A 25 10.83 -5.95 0.68
CA THR A 25 12.09 -6.64 0.45
C THR A 25 11.88 -8.13 0.70
N ALA A 26 12.70 -9.01 0.13
CA ALA A 26 12.58 -10.44 0.37
C ALA A 26 13.96 -11.10 0.37
N PRO A 27 14.18 -12.09 1.25
CA PRO A 27 15.40 -12.88 1.23
C PRO A 27 15.40 -13.82 0.02
N LEU A 28 16.58 -14.39 -0.28
CA LEU A 28 16.75 -15.32 -1.38
C LEU A 28 16.20 -16.71 -1.09
N SER A 29 16.13 -17.10 0.20
CA SER A 29 15.56 -18.39 0.60
C SER A 29 14.11 -18.52 0.14
N ALA A 30 13.76 -19.70 -0.38
CA ALA A 30 12.40 -20.04 -0.79
C ALA A 30 11.42 -20.16 0.39
N ASP A 31 11.93 -20.33 1.61
CA ASP A 31 11.14 -20.36 2.85
C ASP A 31 11.21 -19.02 3.63
N GLY A 32 12.04 -18.07 3.17
CA GLY A 32 12.28 -16.82 3.89
C GLY A 32 11.12 -15.82 3.74
N HIS A 33 10.91 -14.96 4.74
CA HIS A 33 9.70 -14.14 4.81
C HIS A 33 9.78 -12.90 3.90
N VAL A 34 8.74 -12.68 3.08
CA VAL A 34 8.63 -11.42 2.31
C VAL A 34 8.29 -10.29 3.28
N ASN A 35 9.20 -9.32 3.43
CA ASN A 35 8.97 -8.17 4.29
C ASN A 35 8.10 -7.12 3.59
N LEU A 36 7.20 -6.52 4.38
CA LEU A 36 6.34 -5.42 3.97
C LEU A 36 6.20 -4.47 5.14
N SER A 37 6.61 -3.21 4.96
CA SER A 37 6.66 -2.25 6.05
C SER A 37 6.21 -0.85 5.61
N PRO A 38 5.27 -0.21 6.33
CA PRO A 38 4.90 1.17 6.05
C PRO A 38 5.87 2.15 6.72
N LYS A 39 6.04 3.33 6.13
CA LYS A 39 6.93 4.41 6.57
C LYS A 39 6.21 5.74 6.34
N GLY A 40 5.96 6.50 7.40
CA GLY A 40 5.08 7.67 7.33
C GLY A 40 5.42 8.81 8.28
N LEU A 41 6.71 8.99 8.59
CA LEU A 41 7.14 10.22 9.25
C LEU A 41 7.41 11.29 8.20
N SER A 42 6.91 12.49 8.45
CA SER A 42 7.22 13.65 7.63
C SER A 42 8.72 13.96 7.66
N GLY A 43 9.26 14.39 6.52
CA GLY A 43 10.66 14.80 6.39
C GLY A 43 11.69 13.67 6.33
N THR A 44 11.29 12.40 6.29
CA THR A 44 12.24 11.26 6.28
C THR A 44 12.48 10.65 4.90
N PHE A 45 11.78 11.07 3.84
CA PHE A 45 11.95 10.54 2.49
C PHE A 45 12.49 11.63 1.55
N HIS A 46 13.56 11.31 0.82
CA HIS A 46 14.31 12.27 0.03
C HIS A 46 14.55 11.74 -1.37
N ILE A 47 14.36 12.61 -2.36
CA ILE A 47 14.71 12.37 -3.75
C ILE A 47 16.06 13.05 -3.98
N LYS A 48 17.09 12.26 -4.31
CA LYS A 48 18.43 12.78 -4.60
C LYS A 48 18.54 13.20 -6.07
N ASP A 49 18.04 12.34 -6.96
CA ASP A 49 18.00 12.52 -8.41
C ASP A 49 16.91 11.61 -9.01
N GLU A 50 16.77 11.58 -10.34
CA GLU A 50 15.75 10.82 -11.05
C GLU A 50 15.87 9.29 -10.87
N ASN A 51 17.04 8.80 -10.44
CA ASN A 51 17.33 7.39 -10.25
C ASN A 51 17.70 7.03 -8.80
N THR A 52 17.73 7.99 -7.88
CA THR A 52 18.20 7.74 -6.53
C THR A 52 17.29 8.40 -5.52
N VAL A 53 16.77 7.59 -4.61
CA VAL A 53 16.02 8.06 -3.43
C VAL A 53 16.66 7.48 -2.19
N TRP A 54 16.44 8.12 -1.06
CA TRP A 54 16.81 7.55 0.23
C TRP A 54 15.78 7.93 1.30
N TYR A 55 15.73 7.15 2.36
CA TYR A 55 14.93 7.51 3.52
C TYR A 55 15.71 7.27 4.82
N GLU A 56 15.42 8.11 5.80
CA GLU A 56 15.87 7.96 7.17
C GLU A 56 15.09 6.80 7.81
N ASP A 57 15.76 5.68 8.06
CA ASP A 57 15.16 4.52 8.71
C ASP A 57 15.26 4.68 10.22
N MET A 58 14.10 4.85 10.82
CA MET A 58 13.94 5.02 12.25
C MET A 58 13.98 3.68 12.99
N THR A 59 14.28 3.76 14.28
CA THR A 59 14.20 2.63 15.20
C THR A 59 12.80 2.02 15.18
N GLY A 60 12.72 0.73 14.91
CA GLY A 60 11.49 -0.04 14.88
C GLY A 60 11.70 -1.49 15.29
N SER A 61 10.60 -2.22 15.46
CA SER A 61 10.61 -3.63 15.90
C SER A 61 11.31 -4.60 14.96
N GLY A 62 11.33 -4.29 13.66
CA GLY A 62 11.93 -5.13 12.63
C GLY A 62 13.23 -4.57 12.06
N VAL A 63 14.01 -5.44 11.44
CA VAL A 63 15.27 -5.12 10.74
C VAL A 63 15.37 -5.81 9.36
N GLU A 64 14.25 -6.32 8.85
CA GLU A 64 14.17 -7.17 7.66
C GLU A 64 14.61 -6.42 6.41
N THR A 65 14.26 -5.14 6.27
CA THR A 65 14.74 -4.33 5.14
C THR A 65 16.26 -4.30 5.11
N ILE A 66 16.90 -3.97 6.23
CA ILE A 66 18.37 -3.90 6.34
C ILE A 66 18.98 -5.26 6.02
N ALA A 67 18.45 -6.33 6.62
CA ALA A 67 18.98 -7.67 6.44
C ALA A 67 18.87 -8.18 4.98
N HIS A 68 17.72 -7.98 4.34
CA HIS A 68 17.53 -8.37 2.93
C HIS A 68 18.38 -7.53 1.98
N LEU A 69 18.57 -6.24 2.29
CA LEU A 69 19.44 -5.37 1.49
C LEU A 69 20.90 -5.80 1.58
N ARG A 70 21.38 -6.22 2.77
CA ARG A 70 22.71 -6.79 2.93
C ARG A 70 22.89 -8.09 2.17
N GLU A 71 21.88 -8.95 2.15
CA GLU A 71 21.94 -10.24 1.47
C GLU A 71 21.92 -10.08 -0.07
N ASN A 72 20.96 -9.29 -0.59
CA ASN A 72 20.68 -9.29 -2.02
C ASN A 72 20.31 -7.93 -2.62
N GLY A 73 20.10 -6.90 -1.78
CA GLY A 73 19.82 -5.54 -2.23
C GLY A 73 18.44 -5.33 -2.85
N ARG A 74 17.58 -6.34 -3.03
CA ARG A 74 16.29 -6.17 -3.72
C ARG A 74 15.29 -5.39 -2.86
N MET A 75 14.79 -4.29 -3.41
CA MET A 75 13.78 -3.48 -2.74
C MET A 75 12.82 -2.83 -3.73
N THR A 76 11.57 -2.73 -3.30
CA THR A 76 10.54 -1.92 -3.95
C THR A 76 9.96 -0.94 -2.95
N ILE A 77 9.91 0.34 -3.33
CA ILE A 77 9.19 1.39 -2.59
C ILE A 77 7.90 1.71 -3.33
N MET A 78 6.77 1.72 -2.64
CA MET A 78 5.46 1.97 -3.23
C MET A 78 4.78 3.17 -2.57
N PHE A 79 4.14 3.98 -3.42
CA PHE A 79 3.31 5.12 -3.05
C PHE A 79 1.91 4.93 -3.65
N CYS A 80 0.87 5.37 -2.94
CA CYS A 80 -0.51 5.35 -3.46
C CYS A 80 -1.31 6.60 -3.06
N ALA A 81 -2.15 7.06 -3.99
CA ALA A 81 -2.97 8.25 -3.81
C ALA A 81 -4.20 7.99 -2.92
N PHE A 82 -4.17 8.48 -1.69
CA PHE A 82 -5.32 8.55 -0.80
C PHE A 82 -6.24 9.75 -1.08
N GLU A 83 -5.69 10.81 -1.64
CA GLU A 83 -6.43 12.02 -2.03
C GLU A 83 -6.29 12.25 -3.54
N GLY A 84 -7.26 12.96 -4.12
CA GLY A 84 -7.22 13.34 -5.53
C GLY A 84 -7.29 12.18 -6.53
N PRO A 85 -6.76 12.37 -7.75
CA PRO A 85 -6.78 11.35 -8.79
C PRO A 85 -6.07 10.05 -8.36
N PRO A 86 -6.60 8.89 -8.76
CA PRO A 86 -6.05 7.60 -8.34
C PRO A 86 -4.72 7.31 -9.03
N GLN A 87 -3.70 6.94 -8.24
CA GLN A 87 -2.38 6.57 -8.76
C GLN A 87 -1.64 5.68 -7.76
N ILE A 88 -0.88 4.72 -8.29
CA ILE A 88 0.12 3.96 -7.55
C ILE A 88 1.44 4.06 -8.31
N VAL A 89 2.52 4.38 -7.59
CA VAL A 89 3.91 4.38 -8.09
C VAL A 89 4.70 3.31 -7.36
N ARG A 90 5.50 2.54 -8.08
CA ARG A 90 6.49 1.61 -7.54
C ARG A 90 7.88 1.99 -8.06
N LEU A 91 8.82 2.14 -7.15
CA LEU A 91 10.24 2.34 -7.44
C LEU A 91 10.94 1.01 -7.16
N HIS A 92 11.42 0.36 -8.20
CA HIS A 92 12.16 -0.88 -8.12
C HIS A 92 13.65 -0.59 -8.23
N GLY A 93 14.45 -1.20 -7.37
CA GLY A 93 15.87 -0.89 -7.35
C GLY A 93 16.75 -1.87 -6.57
N ARG A 94 17.99 -1.42 -6.37
CA ARG A 94 18.97 -2.02 -5.46
C ARG A 94 19.29 -1.07 -4.32
N GLY A 95 19.04 -1.53 -3.10
CA GLY A 95 19.22 -0.75 -1.89
C GLY A 95 20.58 -0.97 -1.22
N LYS A 96 21.03 0.06 -0.50
CA LYS A 96 22.20 0.05 0.39
C LYS A 96 21.81 0.61 1.76
N VAL A 97 22.54 0.18 2.79
CA VAL A 97 22.33 0.59 4.18
C VAL A 97 23.55 1.37 4.65
N TYR A 98 23.34 2.55 5.21
CA TYR A 98 24.37 3.33 5.89
C TYR A 98 23.93 3.54 7.32
N GLU A 99 24.61 2.89 8.27
CA GLU A 99 24.22 2.94 9.67
C GLU A 99 24.61 4.27 10.31
N TYR A 100 23.93 4.60 11.42
CA TYR A 100 24.24 5.78 12.23
C TYR A 100 25.76 5.92 12.45
N ASP A 101 26.26 7.15 12.28
CA ASP A 101 27.67 7.52 12.45
C ASP A 101 28.65 6.99 11.38
N SER A 102 28.16 6.32 10.32
CA SER A 102 29.00 6.06 9.15
C SER A 102 29.30 7.36 8.37
N SER A 103 30.41 7.39 7.64
CA SER A 103 30.78 8.52 6.77
C SER A 103 29.65 8.89 5.79
N GLU A 104 28.98 7.89 5.23
CA GLU A 104 27.91 8.06 4.26
C GLU A 104 26.61 8.52 4.91
N TYR A 105 26.30 8.01 6.11
CA TYR A 105 25.16 8.50 6.90
C TYR A 105 25.34 10.00 7.21
N ASN A 106 26.50 10.38 7.76
CA ASN A 106 26.78 11.76 8.19
C ASN A 106 26.81 12.76 7.01
N LYS A 107 27.09 12.31 5.78
CA LYS A 107 26.99 13.14 4.56
C LYS A 107 25.54 13.45 4.15
N LEU A 108 24.60 12.58 4.49
CA LEU A 108 23.20 12.70 4.09
C LEU A 108 22.34 13.33 5.20
N ILE A 109 22.66 13.03 6.45
CA ILE A 109 21.93 13.52 7.63
C ILE A 109 22.94 14.05 8.64
N PRO A 110 23.16 15.38 8.70
CA PRO A 110 23.93 16.01 9.75
C PRO A 110 23.38 15.67 11.15
N LEU A 111 24.27 15.55 12.14
CA LEU A 111 23.92 15.11 13.49
C LEU A 111 22.82 15.97 14.15
N ASN A 112 22.82 17.28 13.87
CA ASN A 112 21.87 18.27 14.38
C ASN A 112 20.55 18.36 13.58
N GLU A 113 20.42 17.61 12.48
CA GLU A 113 19.24 17.60 11.60
C GLU A 113 18.50 16.26 11.61
N ARG A 114 19.10 15.21 12.17
CA ARG A 114 18.50 13.88 12.25
C ARG A 114 17.24 13.85 13.12
N GLN A 115 16.39 12.86 12.89
CA GLN A 115 15.31 12.54 13.80
C GLN A 115 15.81 11.66 14.97
N PRO A 116 15.23 11.77 16.19
CA PRO A 116 15.54 10.89 17.30
C PRO A 116 15.18 9.44 16.97
N GLY A 117 16.13 8.53 17.21
CA GLY A 117 16.05 7.11 16.90
C GLY A 117 16.37 6.79 15.44
N SER A 118 16.92 7.71 14.66
CA SER A 118 17.48 7.41 13.35
C SER A 118 18.64 6.43 13.48
N ARG A 119 18.49 5.24 12.88
CA ARG A 119 19.47 4.15 13.02
C ARG A 119 20.26 3.88 11.75
N SER A 120 19.72 4.30 10.61
CA SER A 120 20.39 4.15 9.32
C SER A 120 19.72 5.01 8.25
N VAL A 121 20.45 5.30 7.17
CA VAL A 121 19.89 5.70 5.88
C VAL A 121 19.76 4.48 4.98
N ILE A 122 18.59 4.34 4.37
CA ILE A 122 18.35 3.34 3.33
C ILE A 122 18.29 4.06 1.99
N MET A 123 19.31 3.85 1.16
CA MET A 123 19.38 4.43 -0.20
C MET A 123 18.94 3.38 -1.22
N LEU A 124 18.16 3.78 -2.21
CA LEU A 124 17.70 2.96 -3.33
C LEU A 124 18.20 3.55 -4.65
N HIS A 125 18.97 2.75 -5.40
CA HIS A 125 19.25 3.02 -6.81
C HIS A 125 18.16 2.36 -7.66
N ILE A 126 17.38 3.18 -8.36
CA ILE A 126 16.20 2.82 -9.13
C ILE A 126 16.64 2.42 -10.55
N HIS A 127 16.23 1.23 -10.96
CA HIS A 127 16.37 0.76 -12.34
C HIS A 127 15.04 0.66 -13.08
N ARG A 128 13.91 0.77 -12.36
CA ARG A 128 12.56 0.74 -12.96
C ARG A 128 11.55 1.47 -12.09
N VAL A 129 10.73 2.30 -12.74
CA VAL A 129 9.57 2.96 -12.16
C VAL A 129 8.31 2.39 -12.80
N GLY A 130 7.36 1.92 -12.00
CA GLY A 130 6.06 1.41 -12.47
C GLY A 130 4.91 2.30 -12.03
N THR A 131 4.01 2.68 -12.93
CA THR A 131 2.78 3.41 -12.61
C THR A 131 1.54 2.60 -12.95
N SER A 132 0.57 2.61 -12.04
CA SER A 132 -0.71 1.90 -12.17
C SER A 132 -1.86 2.74 -11.62
N CYS A 133 -3.10 2.37 -12.02
CA CYS A 133 -4.26 3.25 -11.90
C CYS A 133 -4.76 3.50 -10.47
N GLY A 134 -4.51 2.60 -9.51
CA GLY A 134 -4.93 2.80 -8.11
C GLY A 134 -6.45 2.91 -7.88
N PHE A 135 -7.26 2.37 -8.79
CA PHE A 135 -8.72 2.52 -8.75
C PHE A 135 -9.39 1.84 -7.55
N SER A 136 -8.72 0.91 -6.87
CA SER A 136 -9.19 0.26 -5.63
C SER A 136 -8.76 0.95 -4.34
N VAL A 137 -7.87 1.94 -4.40
CA VAL A 137 -7.37 2.61 -3.19
C VAL A 137 -8.46 3.57 -2.69
N PRO A 138 -8.98 3.40 -1.45
CA PRO A 138 -10.04 4.26 -0.93
C PRO A 138 -9.56 5.70 -0.71
N PHE A 139 -10.51 6.61 -0.59
CA PHE A 139 -10.22 7.99 -0.21
C PHE A 139 -10.02 8.11 1.29
N TYR A 140 -8.91 8.74 1.67
CA TYR A 140 -8.61 9.13 3.03
C TYR A 140 -8.18 10.60 3.08
N THR A 141 -8.42 11.26 4.21
CA THR A 141 -7.89 12.61 4.46
C THR A 141 -6.78 12.55 5.50
N PHE A 142 -5.61 13.12 5.19
CA PHE A 142 -4.51 13.24 6.16
C PHE A 142 -4.93 14.13 7.33
N LYS A 143 -4.63 13.68 8.56
CA LYS A 143 -4.97 14.41 9.78
C LYS A 143 -3.77 14.91 10.56
N GLY A 144 -2.60 14.31 10.36
CA GLY A 144 -1.38 14.72 11.03
C GLY A 144 -0.52 13.52 11.42
N ASP A 145 0.73 13.81 11.74
CA ASP A 145 1.70 12.80 12.13
C ASP A 145 1.49 12.28 13.56
N ARG A 146 1.97 11.07 13.82
CA ARG A 146 2.12 10.54 15.18
C ARG A 146 3.47 10.94 15.75
N MET A 147 3.48 11.61 16.90
CA MET A 147 4.73 11.98 17.60
C MET A 147 5.25 10.90 18.55
N ARG A 148 4.52 9.80 18.71
CA ARG A 148 4.84 8.75 19.67
C ARG A 148 6.22 8.12 19.44
N LEU A 149 6.65 7.97 18.19
CA LEU A 149 7.97 7.42 17.89
C LEU A 149 9.08 8.38 18.31
N HIS A 150 8.97 9.66 17.93
CA HIS A 150 9.92 10.70 18.33
C HIS A 150 10.04 10.80 19.85
N GLN A 151 8.91 10.81 20.56
CA GLN A 151 8.87 10.85 22.03
C GLN A 151 9.58 9.65 22.66
N TYR A 152 9.32 8.44 22.15
CA TYR A 152 9.94 7.20 22.64
C TYR A 152 11.45 7.21 22.40
N CYS A 153 11.87 7.53 21.18
CA CYS A 153 13.27 7.53 20.79
C CYS A 153 14.05 8.63 21.52
N ALA A 154 13.52 9.86 21.59
CA ALA A 154 14.17 10.96 22.31
C ALA A 154 14.35 10.64 23.80
N LYS A 155 13.35 9.99 24.43
CA LYS A 155 13.48 9.49 25.81
C LYS A 155 14.61 8.46 25.94
N SER A 156 14.71 7.53 24.98
CA SER A 156 15.72 6.47 24.98
C SER A 156 17.12 7.04 24.74
N GLU A 157 17.26 8.01 23.85
CA GLU A 157 18.53 8.72 23.60
C GLU A 157 18.99 9.52 24.82
N ARG A 158 18.07 10.19 25.54
CA ARG A 158 18.43 10.86 26.81
C ARG A 158 18.97 9.87 27.85
N ALA A 159 18.51 8.63 27.85
CA ALA A 159 19.03 7.61 28.73
C ALA A 159 20.46 7.18 28.36
N ASP A 160 20.73 7.01 27.05
CA ASP A 160 22.09 6.78 26.55
C ASP A 160 23.04 7.95 26.91
N LEU A 161 22.58 9.20 26.75
CA LEU A 161 23.35 10.40 27.09
C LEU A 161 23.64 10.51 28.59
N ALA A 162 22.64 10.25 29.45
CA ALA A 162 22.82 10.28 30.89
C ALA A 162 23.80 9.20 31.38
N ALA A 163 23.76 8.01 30.77
CA ALA A 163 24.74 6.96 31.06
C ALA A 163 26.15 7.35 30.62
N ALA A 164 26.28 8.01 29.46
CA ALA A 164 27.57 8.53 28.99
C ALA A 164 28.14 9.56 29.99
N ASP A 165 27.33 10.54 30.40
CA ASP A 165 27.73 11.57 31.36
C ASP A 165 28.16 10.99 32.71
N ALA A 166 27.46 9.96 33.20
CA ALA A 166 27.82 9.26 34.43
C ALA A 166 29.14 8.46 34.31
N SER A 167 29.47 7.95 33.12
CA SER A 167 30.67 7.13 32.88
C SER A 167 31.95 7.93 32.63
N GLN A 168 31.83 9.17 32.15
CA GLN A 168 32.95 10.03 31.76
C GLN A 168 32.77 11.44 32.33
N PRO A 169 32.90 11.64 33.66
CA PRO A 169 32.81 12.96 34.25
C PRO A 169 33.91 13.87 33.70
N SER A 170 33.51 14.87 32.91
CA SER A 170 34.39 15.92 32.38
C SER A 170 34.32 17.18 33.25
N LEU A 171 35.15 18.19 32.95
CA LEU A 171 35.18 19.47 33.67
C LEU A 171 33.83 20.18 33.72
N ASN A 172 32.95 19.98 32.74
CA ASN A 172 31.59 20.53 32.71
C ASN A 172 30.50 19.47 33.00
N GLY A 173 30.88 18.25 33.37
CA GLY A 173 29.96 17.15 33.65
C GLY A 173 29.31 16.52 32.41
N LEU A 174 29.76 16.86 31.20
CA LEU A 174 29.23 16.32 29.94
C LEU A 174 30.26 15.42 29.24
N ALA A 175 29.85 14.21 28.87
CA ALA A 175 30.67 13.32 28.06
C ALA A 175 30.90 13.89 26.66
N THR A 176 32.02 13.50 26.05
CA THR A 176 32.38 13.83 24.66
C THR A 176 32.22 12.63 23.73
N SER A 177 32.00 11.43 24.26
CA SER A 177 31.81 10.20 23.49
C SER A 177 30.98 9.17 24.26
N PHE A 178 30.39 8.22 23.55
CA PHE A 178 29.75 7.08 24.19
C PHE A 178 30.79 6.09 24.77
N PRO A 179 30.58 5.56 25.99
CA PRO A 179 31.38 4.45 26.50
C PRO A 179 31.14 3.15 25.70
N ASP A 180 31.96 2.13 25.94
CA ASP A 180 31.74 0.78 25.39
C ASP A 180 30.48 0.13 25.99
N GLU A 181 30.19 0.43 27.26
CA GLU A 181 28.96 0.01 27.92
C GLU A 181 27.74 0.72 27.31
N ILE A 182 26.63 -0.01 27.20
CA ILE A 182 25.40 0.49 26.58
C ILE A 182 24.31 0.55 27.64
N ALA A 183 23.62 1.69 27.75
CA ALA A 183 22.53 1.88 28.68
C ALA A 183 21.38 0.89 28.42
N ASP A 184 20.90 0.19 29.46
CA ASP A 184 19.88 -0.85 29.31
C ASP A 184 18.55 -0.36 28.71
N ASN A 185 18.19 0.89 28.98
CA ASN A 185 16.98 1.55 28.47
C ASN A 185 17.28 2.53 27.32
N GLY A 186 18.50 2.47 26.77
CA GLY A 186 18.95 3.28 25.64
C GLY A 186 18.48 2.76 24.28
N VAL A 187 18.50 3.64 23.27
CA VAL A 187 18.21 3.25 21.89
C VAL A 187 19.35 2.40 21.30
N ARG A 188 20.60 2.62 21.74
CA ARG A 188 21.75 1.80 21.33
C ARG A 188 21.58 0.34 21.73
N ARG A 189 21.04 0.07 22.93
CA ARG A 189 20.72 -1.30 23.40
C ARG A 189 19.66 -1.93 22.53
N TYR A 190 18.63 -1.15 22.20
CA TYR A 190 17.57 -1.58 21.31
C TYR A 190 18.14 -2.06 19.97
N TRP A 191 19.04 -1.28 19.37
CA TRP A 191 19.71 -1.65 18.12
C TRP A 191 20.56 -2.93 18.26
N ALA A 192 21.37 -3.01 19.32
CA ALA A 192 22.28 -4.13 19.57
C ALA A 192 21.57 -5.47 19.81
N VAL A 193 20.33 -5.45 20.29
CA VAL A 193 19.57 -6.66 20.66
C VAL A 193 18.46 -6.94 19.66
N LEU A 194 17.53 -6.00 19.54
CA LEU A 194 16.25 -6.21 18.85
C LEU A 194 16.37 -5.93 17.35
N ASN A 195 17.46 -5.32 16.90
CA ASN A 195 17.72 -5.12 15.48
C ASN A 195 18.98 -5.85 14.99
N LYS A 196 19.53 -6.78 15.78
CA LYS A 196 20.73 -7.53 15.38
C LYS A 196 20.48 -8.54 14.27
N THR A 197 19.31 -9.16 14.23
CA THR A 197 18.97 -10.23 13.28
C THR A 197 17.52 -10.10 12.81
N SER A 198 17.26 -10.44 11.55
CA SER A 198 15.89 -10.54 11.02
C SER A 198 15.17 -11.77 11.57
N ILE A 199 13.87 -11.86 11.26
CA ILE A 199 13.03 -13.03 11.54
C ILE A 199 13.60 -14.32 10.92
N ASP A 200 14.29 -14.20 9.78
CA ASP A 200 14.94 -15.30 9.05
C ASP A 200 16.39 -15.55 9.52
N GLY A 201 16.84 -14.89 10.60
CA GLY A 201 18.20 -15.03 11.12
C GLY A 201 19.28 -14.30 10.31
N LEU A 202 18.90 -13.48 9.33
CA LEU A 202 19.86 -12.71 8.53
C LEU A 202 20.42 -11.52 9.32
N PRO A 203 21.69 -11.11 9.09
CA PRO A 203 22.30 -10.01 9.83
C PRO A 203 21.56 -8.68 9.65
N GLY A 204 21.05 -8.14 10.75
CA GLY A 204 20.50 -6.79 10.87
C GLY A 204 21.60 -5.77 11.17
N ILE A 205 21.32 -4.78 12.02
CA ILE A 205 22.24 -3.70 12.44
C ILE A 205 23.56 -4.27 12.97
N GLN A 206 24.69 -3.69 12.53
CA GLN A 206 26.04 -4.18 12.85
C GLN A 206 26.85 -3.21 13.69
N ASP A 207 26.73 -1.90 13.46
CA ASP A 207 27.69 -0.90 13.96
C ASP A 207 27.04 0.33 14.59
N ALA A 208 25.79 0.69 14.27
CA ALA A 208 25.10 1.86 14.83
C ALA A 208 25.16 1.92 16.37
N HIS A 209 25.01 0.76 17.03
CA HIS A 209 25.05 0.66 18.50
C HIS A 209 26.46 0.82 19.09
N LYS A 210 27.51 0.63 18.28
CA LYS A 210 28.92 0.76 18.66
C LYS A 210 29.47 2.17 18.45
N SER A 211 28.68 3.06 17.82
CA SER A 211 29.06 4.46 17.58
C SER A 211 29.58 5.12 18.86
N LYS A 212 30.64 5.92 18.68
CA LYS A 212 31.22 6.76 19.73
C LYS A 212 30.69 8.19 19.70
N THR A 213 30.11 8.61 18.59
CA THR A 213 29.44 9.89 18.44
C THR A 213 28.19 9.94 19.30
N LEU A 214 28.10 10.95 20.17
CA LEU A 214 26.93 11.18 21.00
C LEU A 214 25.72 11.60 20.17
N PHE A 215 24.53 11.27 20.67
CA PHE A 215 23.31 11.86 20.17
C PHE A 215 23.29 13.37 20.39
N ASP A 216 22.75 14.11 19.42
CA ASP A 216 22.49 15.54 19.60
C ASP A 216 21.56 15.78 20.80
N ARG A 217 22.04 16.57 21.76
CA ARG A 217 21.34 16.82 23.03
C ARG A 217 20.11 17.69 22.84
N ASP A 218 20.13 18.62 21.89
CA ASP A 218 19.00 19.52 21.63
C ASP A 218 17.84 18.73 21.00
N ILE A 219 18.13 17.84 20.05
CA ILE A 219 17.15 16.91 19.48
C ILE A 219 16.59 15.97 20.55
N ALA A 220 17.46 15.40 21.40
CA ALA A 220 17.05 14.48 22.45
C ALA A 220 16.21 15.19 23.54
N ASN A 221 16.48 16.46 23.84
CA ASN A 221 15.76 17.24 24.85
C ASN A 221 14.54 18.01 24.30
N LYS A 222 14.39 18.11 22.98
CA LYS A 222 13.25 18.76 22.34
C LYS A 222 11.92 18.19 22.82
N GLU A 223 10.95 19.07 23.07
CA GLU A 223 9.58 18.68 23.35
C GLU A 223 8.86 18.26 22.06
N TRP A 224 8.81 16.95 21.81
CA TRP A 224 8.09 16.35 20.69
C TRP A 224 6.57 16.33 20.95
N LYS A 225 5.92 17.49 20.84
CA LYS A 225 4.47 17.65 21.03
C LYS A 225 3.72 17.18 19.80
N GLN A 226 2.65 16.42 20.02
CA GLN A 226 1.67 16.19 18.98
C GLN A 226 0.88 17.50 18.79
N GLU A 227 0.91 18.06 17.57
CA GLU A 227 0.03 19.18 17.25
C GLU A 227 -1.41 18.76 17.53
N SER A 228 -2.14 19.57 18.30
CA SER A 228 -3.51 19.23 18.65
C SER A 228 -4.35 19.16 17.38
N LEU A 229 -4.74 17.94 16.99
CA LEU A 229 -5.89 17.74 16.12
C LEU A 229 -7.01 18.59 16.70
N SER A 230 -7.52 19.56 15.93
CA SER A 230 -8.47 20.56 16.43
C SER A 230 -9.55 19.89 17.28
N ARG A 231 -9.76 20.41 18.50
CA ARG A 231 -10.66 19.88 19.54
C ARG A 231 -12.14 19.70 19.09
N ALA A 232 -12.48 20.00 17.84
CA ALA A 232 -13.83 19.95 17.29
C ALA A 232 -14.35 18.55 16.94
N ALA A 233 -13.50 17.50 16.89
CA ALA A 233 -13.93 16.17 16.41
C ALA A 233 -14.35 15.16 17.50
N HIS A 234 -14.22 15.49 18.79
CA HIS A 234 -14.48 14.53 19.89
C HIS A 234 -15.48 15.01 20.95
N GLN A 235 -16.28 16.05 20.64
CA GLN A 235 -17.22 16.63 21.60
C GLN A 235 -18.71 16.44 21.21
N GLN A 236 -19.07 15.34 20.54
CA GLN A 236 -20.48 15.06 20.22
C GLN A 236 -21.08 13.73 20.68
N HIS A 237 -20.34 12.84 21.35
CA HIS A 237 -20.95 11.63 21.94
C HIS A 237 -20.46 11.35 23.37
N SER A 238 -20.78 12.27 24.29
CA SER A 238 -20.62 12.04 25.73
C SER A 238 -21.61 12.91 26.51
N GLN A 239 -22.90 12.70 26.29
CA GLN A 239 -23.93 13.00 27.28
C GLN A 239 -24.86 11.80 27.37
N HIS A 240 -24.56 10.89 28.30
CA HIS A 240 -25.51 10.41 29.31
C HIS A 240 -24.92 9.27 30.15
N GLN A 241 -25.25 9.33 31.44
CA GLN A 241 -25.15 8.31 32.48
C GLN A 241 -23.79 8.04 33.12
N THR A 242 -23.45 8.91 34.07
CA THR A 242 -22.81 8.51 35.32
C THR A 242 -23.69 7.52 36.09
N LEU A 243 -23.38 6.23 35.96
CA LEU A 243 -23.75 5.21 36.94
C LEU A 243 -22.46 4.71 37.59
N GLY A 244 -22.38 4.86 38.92
CA GLY A 244 -21.26 4.40 39.71
C GLY A 244 -21.06 2.90 39.57
N VAL A 245 -19.83 2.48 39.25
CA VAL A 245 -19.42 1.09 39.32
C VAL A 245 -18.20 1.01 40.24
N THR A 246 -18.45 0.61 41.47
CA THR A 246 -17.47 0.01 42.37
C THR A 246 -16.88 -1.23 41.71
N THR A 247 -15.54 -1.28 41.65
CA THR A 247 -14.65 -2.46 41.56
C THR A 247 -15.16 -3.71 40.83
N TRP A 248 -14.57 -4.04 39.69
CA TRP A 248 -13.96 -5.34 39.33
C TRP A 248 -13.38 -5.18 37.91
N VAL A 249 -12.06 -5.08 37.78
CA VAL A 249 -11.39 -5.04 36.46
C VAL A 249 -11.23 -6.48 35.98
N ASP A 250 -11.82 -6.81 34.82
CA ASP A 250 -11.69 -8.11 34.17
C ASP A 250 -10.20 -8.48 33.97
N PRO A 251 -9.74 -9.65 34.45
CA PRO A 251 -8.37 -10.14 34.20
C PRO A 251 -7.97 -10.16 32.71
N LYS A 252 -8.92 -10.28 31.78
CA LYS A 252 -8.67 -10.21 30.32
C LYS A 252 -8.25 -8.81 29.87
N LEU A 253 -8.66 -7.76 30.58
CA LEU A 253 -8.22 -6.38 30.32
C LEU A 253 -6.75 -6.16 30.78
N PHE A 254 -6.34 -6.86 31.84
CA PHE A 254 -4.95 -6.87 32.34
C PHE A 254 -4.00 -7.57 31.36
N VAL A 255 -4.48 -8.62 30.69
CA VAL A 255 -3.75 -9.30 29.62
C VAL A 255 -3.48 -8.30 28.48
N ALA A 256 -4.50 -7.58 27.99
CA ALA A 256 -4.36 -6.56 26.94
C ALA A 256 -3.36 -5.44 27.29
N LEU A 257 -3.31 -4.98 28.55
CA LEU A 257 -2.38 -3.95 29.01
C LEU A 257 -0.92 -4.44 29.10
N ARG A 258 -0.66 -5.73 29.38
CA ARG A 258 0.69 -6.33 29.30
C ARG A 258 1.20 -6.48 27.85
N TYR A 259 0.34 -6.38 26.84
CA TYR A 259 0.77 -6.46 25.43
C TYR A 259 1.35 -5.15 24.88
N VAL A 260 1.23 -4.04 25.61
CA VAL A 260 1.54 -2.68 25.10
C VAL A 260 3.01 -2.27 25.26
N ASN A 261 3.81 -3.00 26.06
CA ASN A 261 5.18 -2.58 26.43
C ASN A 261 6.34 -3.17 25.60
N ASN A 262 6.11 -4.12 24.68
CA ASN A 262 7.17 -4.64 23.82
C ASN A 262 6.98 -4.18 22.38
N MET A 263 8.05 -3.65 21.78
CA MET A 263 8.11 -3.24 20.37
C MET A 263 8.05 -4.49 19.46
N GLY A 264 6.84 -4.99 19.26
CA GLY A 264 6.49 -6.09 18.38
C GLY A 264 6.48 -7.48 19.04
N LYS A 265 5.58 -8.35 18.57
CA LYS A 265 5.45 -9.75 19.01
C LYS A 265 5.17 -10.66 17.82
N THR A 266 5.52 -11.93 17.95
CA THR A 266 5.17 -12.95 16.96
C THR A 266 4.28 -14.02 17.58
N PHE A 267 3.43 -14.60 16.76
CA PHE A 267 2.50 -15.67 17.09
C PHE A 267 2.47 -16.68 15.93
N ASP A 268 2.13 -17.93 16.20
CA ASP A 268 2.05 -18.97 15.17
C ASP A 268 0.70 -18.94 14.41
N GLU A 269 -0.28 -18.20 14.94
CA GLU A 269 -1.64 -18.05 14.40
C GLU A 269 -2.22 -16.68 14.75
N ILE A 270 -3.31 -16.29 14.10
CA ILE A 270 -4.03 -15.03 14.34
C ILE A 270 -4.61 -15.05 15.76
N PRO A 271 -4.13 -14.21 16.68
CA PRO A 271 -4.68 -14.18 18.02
C PRO A 271 -6.11 -13.64 17.99
N ALA A 272 -7.02 -14.25 18.76
CA ALA A 272 -8.44 -13.90 18.79
C ALA A 272 -8.69 -12.40 19.05
N PHE A 273 -7.86 -11.73 19.85
CA PHE A 273 -7.99 -10.31 20.15
C PHE A 273 -7.67 -9.39 18.95
N VAL A 274 -6.96 -9.89 17.94
CA VAL A 274 -6.59 -9.12 16.74
C VAL A 274 -7.68 -9.19 15.66
N VAL A 275 -8.48 -10.25 15.63
CA VAL A 275 -9.53 -10.49 14.61
C VAL A 275 -10.49 -9.30 14.47
N PRO A 276 -11.09 -8.74 15.55
CA PRO A 276 -12.01 -7.60 15.41
C PRO A 276 -11.32 -6.34 14.90
N TRP A 277 -10.02 -6.19 15.14
CA TRP A 277 -9.24 -5.06 14.63
C TRP A 277 -8.95 -5.21 13.13
N ILE A 278 -8.57 -6.41 12.66
CA ILE A 278 -8.36 -6.69 11.23
C ILE A 278 -9.65 -6.43 10.44
N GLN A 279 -10.79 -6.93 10.92
CA GLN A 279 -12.09 -6.79 10.25
C GLN A 279 -12.57 -5.34 10.10
N LYS A 280 -12.07 -4.42 10.94
CA LYS A 280 -12.39 -2.98 10.84
C LYS A 280 -11.57 -2.26 9.76
N GLN A 281 -10.47 -2.84 9.29
CA GLN A 281 -9.62 -2.18 8.31
C GLN A 281 -10.33 -2.13 6.95
N ARG A 282 -10.27 -0.98 6.28
CA ARG A 282 -10.87 -0.80 4.93
C ARG A 282 -9.96 -1.22 3.79
N MET A 283 -8.69 -1.47 4.10
CA MET A 283 -7.68 -1.85 3.13
C MET A 283 -6.54 -2.60 3.81
N PHE A 284 -5.79 -3.32 2.99
CA PHE A 284 -4.58 -4.03 3.38
C PHE A 284 -3.56 -3.98 2.24
N TRP A 285 -2.35 -4.45 2.51
CA TRP A 285 -1.29 -4.53 1.52
C TRP A 285 -0.79 -5.96 1.41
N VAL A 286 -0.46 -6.36 0.19
CA VAL A 286 0.07 -7.68 -0.11
C VAL A 286 1.46 -7.50 -0.67
N ALA A 287 2.44 -8.24 -0.13
CA ALA A 287 3.76 -8.38 -0.70
C ALA A 287 4.05 -9.84 -1.05
N THR A 288 4.68 -10.03 -2.21
CA THR A 288 5.14 -11.33 -2.71
C THR A 288 6.47 -11.12 -3.44
N ALA A 289 7.28 -12.15 -3.60
CA ALA A 289 8.55 -12.03 -4.31
C ALA A 289 8.86 -13.29 -5.12
N PRO A 290 9.49 -13.14 -6.29
CA PRO A 290 9.98 -14.29 -7.02
C PRO A 290 11.29 -14.79 -6.39
N LEU A 291 11.65 -16.05 -6.68
CA LEU A 291 12.90 -16.66 -6.22
C LEU A 291 14.14 -16.07 -6.89
N SER A 292 13.99 -15.57 -8.12
CA SER A 292 15.09 -14.96 -8.87
C SER A 292 15.75 -13.81 -8.11
N LYS A 293 17.09 -13.84 -8.01
CA LYS A 293 17.90 -12.74 -7.43
C LYS A 293 17.75 -11.43 -8.20
N THR A 294 17.29 -11.46 -9.46
CA THR A 294 17.05 -10.27 -10.28
C THR A 294 15.58 -9.87 -10.34
N GLY A 295 14.66 -10.77 -9.99
CA GLY A 295 13.22 -10.52 -10.00
C GLY A 295 12.77 -9.48 -8.98
N HIS A 296 11.58 -8.93 -9.21
CA HIS A 296 11.07 -7.76 -8.50
C HIS A 296 10.17 -8.15 -7.32
N VAL A 297 10.53 -7.71 -6.12
CA VAL A 297 9.63 -7.81 -4.97
C VAL A 297 8.40 -6.95 -5.23
N ASN A 298 7.21 -7.55 -5.14
CA ASN A 298 5.94 -6.88 -5.35
C ASN A 298 5.37 -6.38 -4.02
N VAL A 299 4.70 -5.23 -4.09
CA VAL A 299 3.82 -4.72 -3.04
C VAL A 299 2.63 -4.03 -3.68
N SER A 300 1.43 -4.32 -3.19
CA SER A 300 0.19 -3.78 -3.76
C SER A 300 -0.85 -3.51 -2.68
N PRO A 301 -1.53 -2.34 -2.71
CA PRO A 301 -2.69 -2.12 -1.87
C PRO A 301 -3.89 -2.91 -2.41
N LYS A 302 -4.71 -3.42 -1.50
CA LYS A 302 -6.00 -4.06 -1.74
C LYS A 302 -7.03 -3.29 -0.92
N GLY A 303 -8.01 -2.71 -1.60
CA GLY A 303 -9.11 -1.96 -0.98
C GLY A 303 -10.44 -2.61 -1.33
N PHE A 304 -11.52 -2.04 -0.76
CA PHE A 304 -12.90 -2.51 -0.73
C PHE A 304 -13.25 -3.34 0.51
N ALA A 305 -14.19 -2.82 1.28
CA ALA A 305 -14.86 -3.58 2.34
C ALA A 305 -15.49 -4.86 1.77
N GLY A 306 -15.41 -5.95 2.56
CA GLY A 306 -16.04 -7.23 2.22
C GLY A 306 -15.24 -8.10 1.24
N THR A 307 -13.99 -7.76 0.93
CA THR A 307 -13.11 -8.57 0.06
C THR A 307 -12.07 -9.40 0.82
N PHE A 308 -11.92 -9.20 2.14
CA PHE A 308 -10.98 -9.95 2.99
C PHE A 308 -11.75 -10.76 4.03
N HIS A 309 -11.43 -12.04 4.15
CA HIS A 309 -12.16 -13.00 4.97
C HIS A 309 -11.20 -13.82 5.82
N ILE A 310 -11.57 -14.01 7.08
CA ILE A 310 -10.87 -14.89 8.02
C ILE A 310 -11.70 -16.17 8.11
N VAL A 311 -11.10 -17.30 7.74
CA VAL A 311 -11.74 -18.62 7.80
C VAL A 311 -11.56 -19.20 9.20
N ASP A 312 -10.32 -19.21 9.67
CA ASP A 312 -9.93 -19.66 11.00
C ASP A 312 -8.67 -18.90 11.47
N GLN A 313 -7.99 -19.37 12.53
CA GLN A 313 -6.82 -18.69 13.08
C GLN A 313 -5.57 -18.78 12.19
N LYS A 314 -5.53 -19.69 11.22
CA LYS A 314 -4.41 -19.91 10.29
C LYS A 314 -4.77 -19.76 8.83
N THR A 315 -6.04 -19.55 8.49
CA THR A 315 -6.49 -19.47 7.10
C THR A 315 -7.26 -18.19 6.87
N VAL A 316 -6.82 -17.41 5.88
CA VAL A 316 -7.53 -16.23 5.38
C VAL A 316 -7.62 -16.29 3.87
N TRP A 317 -8.57 -15.58 3.28
CA TRP A 317 -8.59 -15.37 1.84
C TRP A 317 -9.03 -13.96 1.48
N TYR A 318 -8.69 -13.53 0.28
CA TYR A 318 -9.23 -12.31 -0.28
C TYR A 318 -9.61 -12.44 -1.75
N GLU A 319 -10.64 -11.69 -2.14
CA GLU A 319 -11.09 -11.56 -3.53
C GLU A 319 -10.10 -10.69 -4.31
N ASP A 320 -9.31 -11.28 -5.20
CA ASP A 320 -8.34 -10.54 -6.02
C ASP A 320 -9.04 -9.91 -7.22
N MET A 321 -9.26 -8.61 -7.09
CA MET A 321 -9.79 -7.78 -8.15
C MET A 321 -8.78 -7.56 -9.26
N THR A 322 -9.27 -7.49 -10.50
CA THR A 322 -8.44 -7.30 -11.69
C THR A 322 -7.72 -5.97 -11.64
N GLY A 323 -6.42 -6.03 -11.93
CA GLY A 323 -5.57 -4.85 -12.07
C GLY A 323 -4.59 -5.02 -13.22
N SER A 324 -3.82 -3.96 -13.47
CA SER A 324 -2.86 -3.94 -14.57
C SER A 324 -1.60 -4.80 -14.36
N GLY A 325 -1.48 -5.46 -13.20
CA GLY A 325 -0.39 -6.35 -12.85
C GLY A 325 -0.95 -7.68 -12.31
N ILE A 326 -0.10 -8.71 -12.29
CA ILE A 326 -0.44 -10.08 -11.88
C ILE A 326 0.63 -10.72 -10.99
N GLU A 327 1.53 -9.91 -10.44
CA GLU A 327 2.72 -10.34 -9.71
C GLU A 327 2.39 -11.22 -8.50
N THR A 328 1.31 -10.93 -7.77
CA THR A 328 0.88 -11.78 -6.65
C THR A 328 0.58 -13.19 -7.13
N VAL A 329 -0.28 -13.36 -8.15
CA VAL A 329 -0.61 -14.69 -8.68
C VAL A 329 0.64 -15.40 -9.19
N SER A 330 1.48 -14.69 -9.95
CA SER A 330 2.69 -15.29 -10.52
C SER A 330 3.69 -15.77 -9.47
N HIS A 331 3.95 -14.96 -8.44
CA HIS A 331 4.87 -15.37 -7.36
C HIS A 331 4.28 -16.51 -6.53
N LEU A 332 2.97 -16.51 -6.30
CA LEU A 332 2.31 -17.60 -5.57
C LEU A 332 2.37 -18.92 -6.34
N ARG A 333 2.23 -18.89 -7.67
CA ARG A 333 2.41 -20.07 -8.51
C ARG A 333 3.84 -20.59 -8.52
N GLU A 334 4.83 -19.70 -8.42
CA GLU A 334 6.24 -20.10 -8.37
C GLU A 334 6.63 -20.69 -7.02
N ASN A 335 6.30 -20.00 -5.92
CA ASN A 335 6.84 -20.34 -4.60
C ASN A 335 5.88 -20.12 -3.43
N GLY A 336 4.68 -19.60 -3.65
CA GLY A 336 3.66 -19.43 -2.60
C GLY A 336 3.93 -18.33 -1.57
N ARG A 337 5.12 -17.76 -1.44
CA ARG A 337 5.40 -16.85 -0.31
C ARG A 337 4.66 -15.53 -0.40
N MET A 338 3.94 -15.19 0.67
CA MET A 338 3.16 -13.97 0.74
C MET A 338 3.09 -13.39 2.15
N THR A 339 3.02 -12.06 2.21
CA THR A 339 2.71 -11.30 3.42
C THR A 339 1.51 -10.41 3.18
N ILE A 340 0.51 -10.52 4.05
CA ILE A 340 -0.61 -9.57 4.14
C ILE A 340 -0.36 -8.64 5.33
N MET A 341 -0.46 -7.33 5.12
CA MET A 341 -0.23 -6.34 6.16
C MET A 341 -1.41 -5.39 6.33
N PHE A 342 -1.75 -5.11 7.58
CA PHE A 342 -2.71 -4.09 8.02
C PHE A 342 -1.98 -3.03 8.86
N CYS A 343 -2.41 -1.77 8.79
CA CYS A 343 -1.91 -0.70 9.65
C CYS A 343 -3.01 0.26 10.09
N ALA A 344 -2.90 0.78 11.31
CA ALA A 344 -3.90 1.67 11.92
C ALA A 344 -3.77 3.12 11.43
N PHE A 345 -4.76 3.57 10.68
CA PHE A 345 -4.92 4.99 10.30
C PHE A 345 -5.68 5.82 11.32
N GLU A 346 -6.50 5.18 12.15
CA GLU A 346 -7.28 5.80 13.21
C GLU A 346 -7.00 5.11 14.54
N GLY A 347 -7.29 5.80 15.66
CA GLY A 347 -7.14 5.21 17.00
C GLY A 347 -5.70 4.86 17.38
N PRO A 348 -5.51 3.91 18.32
CA PRO A 348 -4.19 3.47 18.76
C PRO A 348 -3.34 2.93 17.59
N PRO A 349 -2.02 3.19 17.58
CA PRO A 349 -1.16 2.75 16.51
C PRO A 349 -0.94 1.23 16.59
N GLN A 350 -1.06 0.54 15.45
CA GLN A 350 -0.89 -0.89 15.35
C GLN A 350 -0.60 -1.30 13.91
N ILE A 351 0.28 -2.29 13.73
CA ILE A 351 0.52 -2.98 12.46
C ILE A 351 0.42 -4.47 12.72
N VAL A 352 -0.23 -5.21 11.82
CA VAL A 352 -0.31 -6.67 11.83
C VAL A 352 0.16 -7.19 10.48
N ARG A 353 1.03 -8.21 10.50
CA ARG A 353 1.50 -8.94 9.32
C ARG A 353 1.10 -10.40 9.46
N LEU A 354 0.51 -10.96 8.41
CA LEU A 354 0.20 -12.38 8.26
C LEU A 354 1.18 -12.93 7.24
N PHE A 355 2.09 -13.81 7.66
CA PHE A 355 3.06 -14.48 6.81
C PHE A 355 2.58 -15.89 6.53
N GLY A 356 2.62 -16.28 5.26
CA GLY A 356 2.07 -17.56 4.85
C GLY A 356 2.45 -17.98 3.44
N HIS A 357 1.91 -19.13 3.06
CA HIS A 357 1.94 -19.65 1.70
C HIS A 357 0.57 -19.50 1.06
N GLY A 358 0.53 -18.78 -0.06
CA GLY A 358 -0.69 -18.47 -0.78
C GLY A 358 -0.99 -19.45 -1.90
N LYS A 359 -2.29 -19.70 -2.12
CA LYS A 359 -2.85 -20.46 -3.24
C LYS A 359 -3.73 -19.55 -4.07
N VAL A 360 -3.85 -19.87 -5.37
CA VAL A 360 -4.64 -19.09 -6.33
C VAL A 360 -5.75 -19.97 -6.90
N PHE A 361 -6.99 -19.55 -6.70
CA PHE A 361 -8.16 -20.13 -7.36
C PHE A 361 -8.69 -19.11 -8.35
N GLU A 362 -8.62 -19.43 -9.64
CA GLU A 362 -9.03 -18.51 -10.71
C GLU A 362 -10.55 -18.47 -10.85
N PHE A 363 -11.07 -17.39 -11.41
CA PHE A 363 -12.49 -17.30 -11.76
C PHE A 363 -12.94 -18.55 -12.52
N ASP A 364 -14.09 -19.09 -12.11
CA ASP A 364 -14.73 -20.27 -12.67
C ASP A 364 -14.11 -21.63 -12.30
N THR A 365 -13.11 -21.70 -11.42
CA THR A 365 -12.74 -22.97 -10.80
C THR A 365 -13.74 -23.35 -9.70
N PRO A 366 -13.92 -24.65 -9.39
CA PRO A 366 -14.81 -25.09 -8.31
C PRO A 366 -14.53 -24.39 -6.97
N GLU A 367 -13.25 -24.25 -6.61
CA GLU A 367 -12.82 -23.62 -5.34
C GLU A 367 -13.11 -22.12 -5.31
N TYR A 368 -13.00 -21.44 -6.45
CA TYR A 368 -13.39 -20.04 -6.56
C TYR A 368 -14.90 -19.88 -6.34
N ASN A 369 -15.71 -20.71 -7.02
CA ASN A 369 -17.17 -20.64 -6.99
C ASN A 369 -17.74 -20.98 -5.60
N GLU A 370 -17.06 -21.82 -4.81
CA GLU A 370 -17.41 -22.11 -3.42
C GLU A 370 -17.26 -20.89 -2.52
N LEU A 371 -16.16 -20.13 -2.69
CA LEU A 371 -15.83 -18.97 -1.85
C LEU A 371 -16.55 -17.70 -2.31
N VAL A 372 -16.70 -17.52 -3.62
CA VAL A 372 -17.30 -16.34 -4.25
C VAL A 372 -18.35 -16.79 -5.26
N PRO A 373 -19.59 -17.05 -4.81
CA PRO A 373 -20.71 -17.34 -5.69
C PRO A 373 -20.94 -16.20 -6.69
N LEU A 374 -21.37 -16.54 -7.91
CA LEU A 374 -21.49 -15.61 -9.03
C LEU A 374 -22.38 -14.39 -8.73
N ASP A 375 -23.43 -14.56 -7.93
CA ASP A 375 -24.39 -13.50 -7.53
C ASP A 375 -23.86 -12.57 -6.43
N LYS A 376 -22.74 -12.92 -5.79
CA LYS A 376 -22.05 -12.12 -4.75
C LYS A 376 -20.71 -11.54 -5.20
N ARG A 377 -20.23 -11.99 -6.36
CA ARG A 377 -18.95 -11.61 -6.95
C ARG A 377 -18.88 -10.12 -7.29
N GLN A 378 -17.75 -9.47 -7.00
CA GLN A 378 -17.53 -8.08 -7.43
C GLN A 378 -17.06 -8.01 -8.89
N PRO A 379 -17.50 -7.01 -9.69
CA PRO A 379 -17.03 -6.81 -11.06
C PRO A 379 -15.51 -6.75 -11.18
N GLY A 380 -14.96 -7.56 -12.07
CA GLY A 380 -13.54 -7.73 -12.28
C GLY A 380 -12.84 -8.62 -11.25
N SER A 381 -13.55 -9.33 -10.38
CA SER A 381 -12.93 -10.41 -9.59
C SER A 381 -12.41 -11.51 -10.50
N ARG A 382 -11.10 -11.78 -10.43
CA ARG A 382 -10.39 -12.69 -11.34
C ARG A 382 -9.85 -13.94 -10.66
N SER A 383 -9.68 -13.89 -9.35
CA SER A 383 -9.23 -15.01 -8.54
C SER A 383 -9.56 -14.79 -7.07
N VAL A 384 -9.56 -15.86 -6.30
CA VAL A 384 -9.46 -15.85 -4.85
C VAL A 384 -8.04 -16.24 -4.48
N ILE A 385 -7.47 -15.49 -3.55
CA ILE A 385 -6.15 -15.77 -2.99
C ILE A 385 -6.35 -16.25 -1.56
N VAL A 386 -6.06 -17.52 -1.31
CA VAL A 386 -6.06 -18.11 0.03
C VAL A 386 -4.65 -18.04 0.59
N LEU A 387 -4.50 -17.76 1.88
CA LEU A 387 -3.23 -17.73 2.58
C LEU A 387 -3.28 -18.70 3.76
N ASP A 388 -2.41 -19.71 3.71
CA ASP A 388 -2.10 -20.60 4.82
C ASP A 388 -1.01 -19.94 5.69
N ILE A 389 -1.40 -19.45 6.87
CA ILE A 389 -0.57 -18.66 7.77
C ILE A 389 0.28 -19.58 8.64
N HIS A 390 1.59 -19.32 8.66
CA HIS A 390 2.52 -19.95 9.59
C HIS A 390 3.07 -18.97 10.63
N ARG A 391 2.87 -17.66 10.45
CA ARG A 391 3.32 -16.65 11.41
C ARG A 391 2.51 -15.37 11.35
N VAL A 392 2.27 -14.77 12.51
CA VAL A 392 1.68 -13.44 12.66
C VAL A 392 2.65 -12.53 13.40
N GLY A 393 2.93 -11.36 12.84
CA GLY A 393 3.76 -10.33 13.48
C GLY A 393 2.94 -9.10 13.83
N THR A 394 2.98 -8.66 15.09
CA THR A 394 2.44 -7.36 15.51
C THR A 394 3.57 -6.36 15.70
N SER A 395 3.32 -5.08 15.43
CA SER A 395 4.28 -3.99 15.71
C SER A 395 3.58 -2.68 16.04
N CYS A 396 4.29 -1.76 16.70
CA CYS A 396 3.71 -0.60 17.38
C CYS A 396 3.12 0.46 16.44
N GLY A 397 3.56 0.58 15.18
CA GLY A 397 3.00 1.52 14.21
C GLY A 397 3.14 3.01 14.58
N TYR A 398 4.07 3.38 15.45
CA TYR A 398 4.21 4.73 15.99
C TYR A 398 4.56 5.80 14.95
N SER A 399 5.06 5.39 13.79
CA SER A 399 5.38 6.26 12.65
C SER A 399 4.27 6.38 11.61
N ILE A 400 3.11 5.76 11.83
CA ILE A 400 2.02 5.74 10.84
C ILE A 400 1.10 6.92 11.11
N PRO A 401 0.93 7.88 10.18
CA PRO A 401 0.17 9.08 10.46
C PRO A 401 -1.33 8.79 10.59
N PHE A 402 -2.06 9.77 11.12
CA PHE A 402 -3.51 9.69 11.18
C PHE A 402 -4.13 10.02 9.83
N TYR A 403 -5.08 9.18 9.44
CA TYR A 403 -5.95 9.42 8.30
C TYR A 403 -7.40 9.18 8.70
N SER A 404 -8.34 9.94 8.14
CA SER A 404 -9.77 9.65 8.27
C SER A 404 -10.31 9.06 6.98
N PHE A 405 -11.02 7.92 7.08
CA PHE A 405 -11.71 7.35 5.93
C PHE A 405 -12.77 8.33 5.39
N LYS A 406 -12.86 8.45 4.07
CA LYS A 406 -13.88 9.27 3.39
C LYS A 406 -14.86 8.43 2.60
N ALA A 407 -14.34 7.63 1.67
CA ALA A 407 -15.17 6.92 0.71
C ALA A 407 -14.41 5.76 0.07
N GLU A 408 -15.15 4.74 -0.35
CA GLU A 408 -14.63 3.76 -1.30
C GLU A 408 -14.45 4.38 -2.69
N ARG A 409 -13.46 3.89 -3.44
CA ARG A 409 -13.22 4.34 -4.82
C ARG A 409 -13.86 3.38 -5.82
N MET A 410 -15.07 3.69 -6.27
CA MET A 410 -15.86 2.77 -7.13
C MET A 410 -15.40 2.71 -8.60
N ARG A 411 -14.34 3.43 -8.97
CA ARG A 411 -13.84 3.47 -10.36
C ARG A 411 -13.40 2.10 -10.89
N LEU A 412 -12.89 1.22 -10.03
CA LEU A 412 -12.51 -0.14 -10.45
C LEU A 412 -13.76 -0.96 -10.83
N HIS A 413 -14.79 -0.89 -9.99
CA HIS A 413 -16.06 -1.58 -10.20
C HIS A 413 -16.73 -1.09 -11.49
N GLN A 414 -16.84 0.23 -11.67
CA GLN A 414 -17.35 0.83 -12.91
C GLN A 414 -16.58 0.32 -14.15
N PHE A 415 -15.25 0.33 -14.08
CA PHE A 415 -14.41 -0.06 -15.21
C PHE A 415 -14.62 -1.52 -15.60
N PHE A 416 -14.63 -2.44 -14.64
CA PHE A 416 -14.79 -3.87 -14.96
C PHE A 416 -16.24 -4.29 -15.15
N ALA A 417 -17.21 -3.62 -14.53
CA ALA A 417 -18.63 -3.82 -14.84
C ALA A 417 -18.92 -3.56 -16.32
N ASN A 418 -18.38 -2.46 -16.88
CA ASN A 418 -18.51 -2.17 -18.30
C ASN A 418 -17.83 -3.23 -19.19
N LYS A 419 -16.72 -3.80 -18.74
CA LYS A 419 -16.02 -4.86 -19.48
C LYS A 419 -16.77 -6.20 -19.44
N GLU A 420 -17.35 -6.54 -18.30
CA GLU A 420 -18.23 -7.70 -18.17
C GLU A 420 -19.50 -7.54 -19.01
N MET A 421 -20.10 -6.34 -19.03
CA MET A 421 -21.22 -6.04 -19.91
C MET A 421 -20.88 -6.26 -21.38
N ALA A 422 -19.66 -5.89 -21.83
CA ALA A 422 -19.21 -6.16 -23.18
C ALA A 422 -19.10 -7.68 -23.49
N ASP A 423 -18.62 -8.48 -22.54
CA ASP A 423 -18.61 -9.95 -22.66
C ASP A 423 -20.05 -10.51 -22.73
N ILE A 424 -20.96 -10.05 -21.87
CA ILE A 424 -22.38 -10.45 -21.88
C ILE A 424 -23.05 -10.12 -23.23
N GLU A 425 -22.84 -8.92 -23.76
CA GLU A 425 -23.40 -8.50 -25.04
C GLU A 425 -22.84 -9.32 -26.21
N ALA A 426 -21.56 -9.66 -26.17
CA ALA A 426 -20.93 -10.51 -27.17
C ALA A 426 -21.52 -11.94 -27.15
N GLU A 427 -21.74 -12.51 -25.96
CA GLU A 427 -22.37 -13.83 -25.79
C GLU A 427 -23.82 -13.84 -26.31
N VAL A 428 -24.61 -12.79 -26.01
CA VAL A 428 -25.98 -12.63 -26.53
C VAL A 428 -25.99 -12.54 -28.06
N ASN A 429 -25.07 -11.78 -28.64
CA ASN A 429 -24.98 -11.63 -30.10
C ASN A 429 -24.55 -12.93 -30.80
N ALA A 430 -23.59 -13.66 -30.23
CA ALA A 430 -23.17 -14.96 -30.76
C ALA A 430 -24.30 -16.00 -30.72
N THR A 431 -25.11 -16.00 -29.65
CA THR A 431 -26.26 -16.90 -29.53
C THR A 431 -27.32 -16.60 -30.61
N LYS A 432 -27.63 -15.32 -30.85
CA LYS A 432 -28.57 -14.92 -31.91
C LYS A 432 -28.10 -15.32 -33.30
N ILE A 433 -26.80 -15.15 -33.59
CA ILE A 433 -26.22 -15.54 -34.89
C ILE A 433 -26.27 -17.07 -35.07
N GLY A 434 -26.10 -17.84 -33.99
CA GLY A 434 -26.21 -19.31 -34.03
C GLY A 434 -27.63 -19.83 -34.25
N GLU A 435 -28.66 -19.06 -33.89
CA GLU A 435 -30.07 -19.38 -34.21
C GLU A 435 -30.43 -19.06 -35.68
N ASP A 436 -29.71 -18.13 -36.31
CA ASP A 436 -29.97 -17.64 -37.67
C ASP A 436 -29.08 -18.30 -38.76
N GLN A 437 -28.15 -19.20 -38.41
CA GLN A 437 -27.23 -19.86 -39.36
C GLN A 437 -27.55 -21.35 -39.60
N ASP A 438 -27.54 -21.75 -40.87
CA ASP A 438 -27.54 -23.15 -41.32
C ASP A 438 -26.27 -23.87 -40.81
N ASP A 439 -26.43 -25.03 -40.16
CA ASP A 439 -25.42 -25.84 -39.42
C ASP A 439 -24.20 -26.30 -40.28
N SER A 440 -24.06 -25.83 -41.52
CA SER A 440 -23.07 -26.26 -42.50
C SER A 440 -21.76 -25.44 -42.52
N LYS A 441 -21.63 -24.36 -41.74
CA LYS A 441 -20.43 -23.50 -41.71
C LYS A 441 -19.91 -23.18 -40.30
N GLY A 442 -19.22 -24.16 -39.69
CA GLY A 442 -18.22 -23.96 -38.62
C GLY A 442 -18.71 -23.31 -37.31
N GLU A 443 -18.65 -24.07 -36.22
CA GLU A 443 -19.06 -23.62 -34.87
C GLU A 443 -18.39 -22.30 -34.47
N GLN A 444 -19.19 -21.22 -34.38
CA GLN A 444 -18.79 -20.02 -33.65
C GLN A 444 -18.72 -20.36 -32.15
N PRO A 445 -17.67 -19.93 -31.43
CA PRO A 445 -17.54 -20.26 -30.02
C PRO A 445 -18.69 -19.64 -29.22
N ARG A 446 -19.40 -20.48 -28.45
CA ARG A 446 -20.52 -20.08 -27.56
C ARG A 446 -20.15 -18.96 -26.56
N TYR A 447 -18.86 -18.79 -26.29
CA TYR A 447 -18.32 -17.78 -25.37
C TYR A 447 -17.22 -16.97 -26.07
N PRO A 448 -17.58 -16.00 -26.93
CA PRO A 448 -16.60 -15.21 -27.67
C PRO A 448 -15.78 -14.30 -26.74
N VAL A 449 -14.47 -14.25 -26.97
CA VAL A 449 -13.59 -13.29 -26.28
C VAL A 449 -13.59 -11.98 -27.07
N THR A 450 -14.31 -10.96 -26.56
CA THR A 450 -14.38 -9.64 -27.21
C THR A 450 -13.24 -8.72 -26.78
N GLU A 451 -12.74 -7.88 -27.69
CA GLU A 451 -11.60 -6.99 -27.43
C GLU A 451 -11.81 -6.09 -26.20
N ASN A 452 -13.04 -5.62 -26.01
CA ASN A 452 -13.42 -4.75 -24.90
C ASN A 452 -13.77 -5.50 -23.61
N GLY A 453 -13.83 -6.83 -23.67
CA GLY A 453 -14.21 -7.73 -22.57
C GLY A 453 -13.21 -7.76 -21.41
N VAL A 454 -13.63 -8.34 -20.30
CA VAL A 454 -12.75 -8.63 -19.17
C VAL A 454 -11.95 -9.92 -19.42
N LYS A 455 -12.54 -10.91 -20.10
CA LYS A 455 -11.83 -12.14 -20.50
C LYS A 455 -10.62 -11.82 -21.39
N ASN A 456 -10.78 -10.92 -22.39
CA ASN A 456 -9.66 -10.43 -23.20
C ASN A 456 -8.64 -9.63 -22.38
N TYR A 457 -9.11 -8.81 -21.43
CA TYR A 457 -8.21 -8.06 -20.55
C TYR A 457 -7.28 -9.01 -19.78
N TRP A 458 -7.82 -10.10 -19.23
CA TRP A 458 -7.02 -11.11 -18.53
C TRP A 458 -6.01 -11.77 -19.44
N LEU A 459 -6.45 -12.19 -20.64
CA LEU A 459 -5.59 -12.82 -21.65
C LEU A 459 -4.41 -11.94 -22.05
N VAL A 460 -4.63 -10.63 -22.25
CA VAL A 460 -3.61 -9.71 -22.77
C VAL A 460 -2.77 -9.07 -21.66
N ARG A 461 -3.35 -8.81 -20.48
CA ARG A 461 -2.70 -8.02 -19.42
C ARG A 461 -2.32 -8.81 -18.18
N ASN A 462 -2.86 -10.01 -17.99
CA ASN A 462 -2.66 -10.79 -16.76
C ASN A 462 -2.13 -12.21 -17.00
N LYS A 463 -1.71 -12.55 -18.22
CA LYS A 463 -1.13 -13.85 -18.51
C LYS A 463 0.29 -14.00 -17.97
N GLU A 464 1.04 -12.90 -17.83
CA GLU A 464 2.44 -12.90 -17.38
C GLU A 464 2.73 -11.69 -16.49
N SER A 465 3.59 -11.88 -15.48
CA SER A 465 4.12 -10.80 -14.64
C SER A 465 5.17 -9.96 -15.38
N ILE A 466 5.60 -8.85 -14.75
CA ILE A 466 6.71 -8.04 -15.28
C ILE A 466 8.04 -8.79 -15.38
N ASP A 467 8.19 -9.91 -14.67
CA ASP A 467 9.37 -10.78 -14.68
C ASP A 467 9.19 -12.00 -15.61
N GLY A 468 8.12 -12.03 -16.39
CA GLY A 468 7.83 -13.13 -17.32
C GLY A 468 7.29 -14.41 -16.66
N LEU A 469 7.03 -14.39 -15.34
CA LEU A 469 6.41 -15.53 -14.66
C LEU A 469 4.94 -15.70 -15.04
N PRO A 470 4.42 -16.94 -15.20
CA PRO A 470 3.03 -17.20 -15.55
C PRO A 470 2.03 -16.59 -14.56
N GLY A 471 0.96 -15.98 -15.07
CA GLY A 471 -0.13 -15.36 -14.31
C GLY A 471 -1.42 -16.18 -14.37
N ILE A 472 -2.49 -15.57 -14.91
CA ILE A 472 -3.79 -16.20 -15.17
C ILE A 472 -3.66 -17.26 -16.27
N GLN A 473 -4.26 -18.43 -16.07
CA GLN A 473 -4.15 -19.60 -16.95
C GLN A 473 -5.49 -20.08 -17.53
N THR A 474 -6.59 -19.91 -16.78
CA THR A 474 -7.90 -20.50 -17.09
C THR A 474 -9.04 -19.48 -17.04
N ALA A 475 -8.99 -18.42 -16.23
CA ALA A 475 -10.11 -17.48 -16.05
C ALA A 475 -10.63 -16.89 -17.37
N TYR A 476 -9.73 -16.56 -18.31
CA TYR A 476 -10.10 -16.00 -19.62
C TYR A 476 -10.77 -17.01 -20.57
N LYS A 477 -10.71 -18.32 -20.25
CA LYS A 477 -11.35 -19.41 -21.00
C LYS A 477 -12.71 -19.82 -20.40
N SER A 478 -13.13 -19.16 -19.32
CA SER A 478 -14.37 -19.48 -18.61
C SER A 478 -15.58 -19.43 -19.55
N GLY A 479 -16.41 -20.48 -19.46
CA GLY A 479 -17.73 -20.55 -20.09
C GLY A 479 -18.85 -19.96 -19.22
N THR A 480 -18.51 -19.39 -18.06
CA THR A 480 -19.49 -18.75 -17.19
C THR A 480 -19.83 -17.35 -17.71
N THR A 481 -21.12 -17.11 -17.90
CA THR A 481 -21.69 -15.79 -18.20
C THR A 481 -21.72 -14.94 -16.94
N PHE A 482 -21.26 -13.69 -17.03
CA PHE A 482 -21.28 -12.76 -15.89
C PHE A 482 -22.72 -12.40 -15.48
N ASP A 483 -22.95 -12.15 -14.18
CA ASP A 483 -24.26 -11.72 -13.69
C ASP A 483 -24.58 -10.30 -14.14
N ARG A 484 -25.47 -10.19 -15.13
CA ARG A 484 -25.92 -8.90 -15.69
C ARG A 484 -26.43 -7.94 -14.62
N ARG A 485 -27.06 -8.40 -13.54
CA ARG A 485 -27.60 -7.54 -12.47
C ARG A 485 -26.48 -6.81 -11.72
N ILE A 486 -25.32 -7.45 -11.59
CA ILE A 486 -24.14 -6.89 -10.95
C ILE A 486 -23.42 -5.95 -11.93
N SER A 487 -23.21 -6.38 -13.17
CA SER A 487 -22.49 -5.60 -14.18
C SER A 487 -23.30 -4.37 -14.66
N SER A 488 -24.64 -4.41 -14.60
CA SER A 488 -25.49 -3.25 -14.91
C SER A 488 -25.77 -2.34 -13.72
N LYS A 489 -25.28 -2.67 -12.52
CA LYS A 489 -25.51 -1.86 -11.31
C LYS A 489 -24.89 -0.48 -11.48
N GLU A 490 -25.59 0.55 -11.00
CA GLU A 490 -25.02 1.90 -10.94
C GLU A 490 -23.99 1.97 -9.80
N TRP A 491 -22.72 1.75 -10.15
CA TRP A 491 -21.60 1.87 -9.23
C TRP A 491 -21.28 3.34 -8.97
N LYS A 492 -22.10 4.03 -8.16
CA LYS A 492 -21.93 5.46 -7.87
C LYS A 492 -20.57 5.73 -7.22
N GLN A 493 -19.80 6.63 -7.81
CA GLN A 493 -18.68 7.26 -7.13
C GLN A 493 -19.29 8.24 -6.11
N GLN A 494 -18.81 8.26 -4.85
CA GLN A 494 -19.09 9.41 -3.99
C GLN A 494 -18.39 10.61 -4.62
N ASN A 495 -19.13 11.34 -5.46
CA ASN A 495 -18.65 12.52 -6.15
C ASN A 495 -18.37 13.62 -5.12
N THR A 496 -17.11 13.86 -4.80
CA THR A 496 -16.73 14.97 -3.91
C THR A 496 -16.08 16.10 -4.68
N PHE A 497 -15.32 15.83 -5.75
CA PHE A 497 -14.61 16.89 -6.48
C PHE A 497 -15.47 17.57 -7.56
N MET A 498 -16.05 16.83 -8.50
CA MET A 498 -16.85 17.43 -9.58
C MET A 498 -18.18 18.00 -9.08
N ASP A 499 -18.77 17.42 -8.03
CA ASP A 499 -19.99 17.93 -7.42
C ASP A 499 -19.70 19.14 -6.53
N ALA A 500 -18.56 19.20 -5.83
CA ALA A 500 -18.13 20.43 -5.16
C ALA A 500 -17.76 21.52 -6.18
N LEU A 501 -17.09 21.17 -7.27
CA LEU A 501 -16.75 22.11 -8.34
C LEU A 501 -18.00 22.62 -9.05
N ARG A 502 -18.98 21.75 -9.35
CA ARG A 502 -20.31 22.15 -9.87
C ARG A 502 -21.08 22.99 -8.86
N ALA A 503 -21.19 22.57 -7.60
CA ALA A 503 -21.90 23.32 -6.57
C ALA A 503 -21.26 24.70 -6.31
N LYS A 504 -19.94 24.81 -6.48
CA LYS A 504 -19.19 26.06 -6.29
C LYS A 504 -19.17 26.94 -7.54
N LEU A 505 -19.27 26.40 -8.75
CA LEU A 505 -19.28 27.17 -10.01
C LEU A 505 -20.69 27.50 -10.51
N MET A 506 -21.70 26.66 -10.27
CA MET A 506 -23.06 26.87 -10.78
C MET A 506 -23.67 28.20 -10.34
N PRO A 507 -23.51 28.69 -9.09
CA PRO A 507 -24.02 30.01 -8.70
C PRO A 507 -23.34 31.19 -9.43
N TYR A 508 -22.12 31.00 -9.94
CA TYR A 508 -21.38 32.04 -10.67
C TYR A 508 -21.64 32.00 -12.18
N ILE A 509 -21.93 30.81 -12.74
CA ILE A 509 -22.22 30.64 -14.17
C ILE A 509 -23.66 31.05 -14.49
N THR A 510 -24.63 30.84 -13.59
CA THR A 510 -26.04 31.19 -13.84
C THR A 510 -26.33 32.69 -13.76
N ASN A 511 -25.43 33.50 -13.18
CA ASN A 511 -25.64 34.94 -13.01
C ASN A 511 -24.91 35.82 -14.03
N TRP A 512 -24.17 35.24 -14.99
CA TRP A 512 -23.25 36.00 -15.86
C TRP A 512 -23.32 35.68 -17.37
N ILE A 513 -24.34 34.96 -17.84
CA ILE A 513 -24.46 34.66 -19.28
C ILE A 513 -25.84 35.08 -19.80
N ASP A 514 -25.84 36.13 -20.63
CA ASP A 514 -26.98 36.54 -21.46
C ASP A 514 -27.42 35.34 -22.33
N PRO A 515 -28.71 34.95 -22.32
CA PRO A 515 -29.25 33.87 -23.16
C PRO A 515 -28.90 33.99 -24.65
N LYS A 516 -28.63 35.20 -25.15
CA LYS A 516 -28.22 35.45 -26.54
C LYS A 516 -26.78 35.03 -26.87
N LEU A 517 -25.90 34.89 -25.88
CA LEU A 517 -24.52 34.46 -26.08
C LEU A 517 -24.41 32.92 -26.21
N LEU A 518 -25.28 32.20 -25.49
CA LEU A 518 -25.38 30.73 -25.53
C LEU A 518 -25.87 30.21 -26.89
N SER A 519 -26.79 30.93 -27.54
CA SER A 519 -27.25 30.59 -28.89
C SER A 519 -26.17 30.83 -29.96
N GLY A 520 -25.33 31.86 -29.80
CA GLY A 520 -24.20 32.15 -30.69
C GLY A 520 -23.10 31.08 -30.66
N VAL A 521 -22.75 30.56 -29.48
CA VAL A 521 -21.73 29.51 -29.34
C VAL A 521 -22.23 28.16 -29.87
N ALA A 522 -23.50 27.83 -29.65
CA ALA A 522 -24.11 26.62 -30.20
C ALA A 522 -24.16 26.64 -31.74
N LEU A 523 -24.48 27.80 -32.35
CA LEU A 523 -24.42 27.96 -33.81
C LEU A 523 -22.99 27.88 -34.35
N GLY A 524 -22.01 28.50 -33.68
CA GLY A 524 -20.61 28.49 -34.13
C GLY A 524 -19.97 27.10 -34.13
N VAL A 525 -20.31 26.27 -33.13
CA VAL A 525 -19.87 24.86 -33.06
C VAL A 525 -20.56 24.02 -34.15
N ALA A 526 -21.86 24.23 -34.39
CA ALA A 526 -22.58 23.53 -35.45
C ALA A 526 -22.03 23.86 -36.85
N VAL A 527 -21.73 25.13 -37.14
CA VAL A 527 -21.13 25.58 -38.40
C VAL A 527 -19.72 25.03 -38.59
N SER A 528 -18.91 24.98 -37.51
CA SER A 528 -17.56 24.43 -37.56
C SER A 528 -17.53 22.92 -37.80
N VAL A 529 -18.49 22.18 -37.24
CA VAL A 529 -18.64 20.74 -37.47
C VAL A 529 -19.10 20.45 -38.91
N LEU A 530 -20.03 21.25 -39.45
CA LEU A 530 -20.46 21.16 -40.85
C LEU A 530 -19.33 21.50 -41.83
N TRP A 531 -18.52 22.53 -41.56
CA TRP A 531 -17.38 22.92 -42.39
C TRP A 531 -16.28 21.84 -42.43
N ASN A 532 -15.99 21.22 -41.27
CA ASN A 532 -15.01 20.12 -41.19
C ASN A 532 -15.50 18.83 -41.89
N SER A 533 -16.83 18.61 -41.93
CA SER A 533 -17.42 17.48 -42.65
C SER A 533 -17.39 17.68 -44.18
N LEU A 534 -17.51 18.92 -44.66
CA LEU A 534 -17.52 19.24 -46.09
C LEU A 534 -16.12 19.32 -46.71
N THR A 535 -15.10 19.63 -45.91
CA THR A 535 -13.70 19.79 -46.39
C THR A 535 -12.87 18.51 -46.39
N LYS A 536 -13.33 17.43 -45.75
CA LYS A 536 -12.63 16.13 -45.71
C LYS A 536 -13.09 15.13 -46.79
N GLY A 537 -14.01 15.53 -47.68
CA GLY A 537 -14.60 14.66 -48.70
C GLY A 537 -13.95 14.70 -50.08
N SER A 538 -12.99 15.59 -50.35
CA SER A 538 -12.47 15.81 -51.71
C SER A 538 -10.95 15.92 -51.70
N GLY A 539 -10.28 14.85 -52.11
CA GLY A 539 -8.81 14.85 -52.26
C GLY A 539 -8.22 13.50 -52.66
N ARG A 540 -8.62 12.97 -53.83
CA ARG A 540 -7.93 11.88 -54.52
C ARG A 540 -7.55 12.34 -55.94
N ILE A 541 -6.24 12.28 -56.23
CA ILE A 541 -5.52 12.07 -57.53
C ILE A 541 -5.25 13.25 -58.49
N MET A 542 -4.01 13.20 -59.04
CA MET A 542 -3.34 13.85 -60.20
C MET A 542 -2.48 15.07 -59.85
N VAL A 543 -1.17 15.14 -60.12
CA VAL A 543 -0.22 14.40 -60.99
C VAL A 543 1.06 14.11 -60.22
#